data_AF-A0A956CZQ7-F1
#
_entry.id   AF-A0A956CZQ7-F1
#
_cell.length_a   1.000
_cell.length_b   1.000
_cell.length_c   1.000
_cell.angle_alpha   90.00
_cell.angle_beta   90.00
_cell.angle_gamma   90.00
#
_symmetry.space_group_name_H-M   'P 1'
#
loop_
_entity.id
_entity.type
_entity.pdbx_description
1 polymer ?
#
loop_
_entity_poly.entity_id
_entity_poly.type
_entity_poly.pdbx_seq_one_letter_code
_entity_poly.pdbx_strand_id
1 'polypeptide(L)'
;MSDLFEHANERDLTGIPLSDRMRPRSLAEMVGQAHVIGPDKLLAKAIRADRIPSMILWGPPGTGKTTLARVVAHETSGVFEPFSAVLGGVPELRKIIAKAEERKKLYRRPTVLFVDEIH
;
A
#
# COMPACT_ATOMS: atom_id res chain seq x y z
N MET A 1 -8.70 35.59 14.38
CA MET A 1 -7.52 35.15 15.13
C MET A 1 -7.26 33.72 14.74
N SER A 2 -6.37 33.50 13.77
CA SER A 2 -5.88 32.17 13.43
C SER A 2 -5.03 31.70 14.60
N ASP A 3 -5.37 30.54 15.15
CA ASP A 3 -4.71 30.00 16.33
C ASP A 3 -3.25 29.65 15.97
N LEU A 4 -2.32 30.21 16.75
CA LEU A 4 -0.87 30.02 16.57
C LEU A 4 -0.46 28.55 16.80
N PHE A 5 -1.38 27.74 17.36
CA PHE A 5 -1.25 26.30 17.55
C PHE A 5 -1.87 25.43 16.44
N GLU A 6 -2.64 25.99 15.50
CA GLU A 6 -3.15 25.22 14.35
C GLU A 6 -2.06 24.87 13.33
N HIS A 7 -0.94 25.60 13.33
CA HIS A 7 0.23 25.28 12.50
C HIS A 7 1.11 24.16 13.08
N ALA A 8 0.85 23.69 14.31
CA ALA A 8 1.64 22.64 14.96
C ALA A 8 1.35 21.21 14.45
N ASN A 9 0.53 21.07 13.40
CA ASN A 9 0.38 19.81 12.65
C ASN A 9 1.14 19.85 11.32
N GLU A 10 2.14 20.72 11.18
CA GLU A 10 3.26 20.43 10.29
C GLU A 10 3.81 19.07 10.69
N ARG A 11 3.59 18.06 9.84
CA ARG A 11 4.06 16.69 10.06
C ARG A 11 5.51 16.77 10.52
N ASP A 12 5.77 16.48 11.79
CA ASP A 12 7.13 16.48 12.30
C ASP A 12 7.87 15.33 11.63
N LEU A 13 8.60 15.67 10.57
CA LEU A 13 9.39 14.75 9.78
C LEU A 13 10.75 14.50 10.42
N THR A 14 11.06 15.14 11.56
CA THR A 14 12.29 14.89 12.30
C THR A 14 12.23 13.47 12.87
N GLY A 15 13.20 12.64 12.50
CA GLY A 15 13.25 11.21 12.87
C GLY A 15 12.72 10.23 11.82
N ILE A 16 11.96 10.66 10.81
CA ILE A 16 11.57 9.76 9.71
C ILE A 16 12.73 9.63 8.71
N PRO A 17 13.18 8.39 8.38
CA PRO A 17 14.23 8.18 7.40
C PRO A 17 13.92 8.85 6.05
N LEU A 18 14.95 9.38 5.38
CA LEU A 18 14.79 10.03 4.08
C LEU A 18 14.14 9.08 3.06
N SER A 19 14.52 7.81 3.06
CA SER A 19 13.95 6.77 2.19
C SER A 19 12.43 6.66 2.34
N ASP A 20 11.90 6.79 3.55
CA ASP A 20 10.47 6.71 3.82
C ASP A 20 9.74 8.00 3.42
N ARG A 21 10.39 9.16 3.62
CA ARG A 21 9.85 10.46 3.18
C ARG A 21 9.78 10.59 1.65
N MET A 22 10.72 9.95 0.95
CA MET A 22 10.84 9.97 -0.51
C MET A 22 10.02 8.88 -1.21
N ARG A 23 9.23 8.06 -0.48
CA ARG A 23 8.40 7.04 -1.12
C ARG A 23 7.32 7.69 -2.01
N PRO A 24 7.21 7.26 -3.28
CA PRO A 24 6.10 7.62 -4.17
C PRO A 24 4.72 7.47 -3.53
N ARG A 25 3.83 8.41 -3.83
CA ARG A 25 2.43 8.43 -3.35
C ARG A 25 1.43 8.04 -4.42
N SER A 26 1.85 8.04 -5.69
CA SER A 26 1.04 7.69 -6.85
C SER A 26 1.86 6.85 -7.84
N LEU A 27 1.18 6.15 -8.75
CA LEU A 27 1.83 5.40 -9.82
C LEU A 27 2.66 6.31 -10.73
N ALA A 28 2.25 7.57 -10.91
CA ALA A 28 2.97 8.55 -11.72
C ALA A 28 4.32 8.96 -11.10
N GLU A 29 4.46 8.89 -9.77
CA GLU A 29 5.71 9.19 -9.07
C GLU A 29 6.70 8.02 -9.06
N MET A 30 6.27 6.81 -9.47
CA MET A 30 7.14 5.65 -9.48
C MET A 30 8.13 5.68 -10.66
N VAL A 31 9.42 5.57 -10.32
CA VAL A 31 10.51 5.58 -11.30
C VAL A 31 10.95 4.17 -11.66
N GLY A 32 11.27 3.92 -12.93
CA GLY A 32 11.93 2.69 -13.41
C GLY A 32 11.02 1.50 -13.73
N GLN A 33 9.75 1.52 -13.30
CA GLN A 33 8.83 0.39 -13.45
C GLN A 33 7.82 0.53 -14.61
N ALA A 34 8.07 1.41 -15.59
CA ALA A 34 7.14 1.73 -16.68
C ALA A 34 6.69 0.50 -17.51
N HIS A 35 7.51 -0.55 -17.57
CA HIS A 35 7.15 -1.79 -18.25
C HIS A 35 6.00 -2.55 -17.57
N VAL A 36 5.80 -2.37 -16.25
CA VAL A 36 4.73 -2.98 -15.45
C VAL A 36 3.60 -2.00 -15.17
N ILE A 37 3.92 -0.75 -14.80
CA ILE A 37 2.95 0.25 -14.32
C ILE A 37 2.74 1.42 -15.29
N GLY A 38 3.29 1.34 -16.51
CA GLY A 38 3.01 2.32 -17.55
C GLY A 38 1.51 2.41 -17.84
N PRO A 39 1.02 3.55 -18.35
CA PRO A 39 -0.41 3.84 -18.42
C PRO A 39 -1.22 2.80 -19.21
N ASP A 40 -0.62 2.17 -20.22
CA ASP A 40 -1.28 1.16 -21.06
C ASP A 40 -1.15 -0.27 -20.54
N LYS A 41 -0.40 -0.47 -19.45
CA LYS A 41 -0.11 -1.79 -18.90
C LYS A 41 -1.30 -2.35 -18.11
N LEU A 42 -1.37 -3.68 -18.07
CA LEU A 42 -2.45 -4.42 -17.42
C LEU A 42 -2.62 -4.00 -15.95
N LEU A 43 -1.50 -3.92 -15.20
CA LEU A 43 -1.55 -3.57 -13.79
C LEU A 43 -2.08 -2.15 -13.56
N ALA A 44 -1.59 -1.17 -14.32
CA ALA A 44 -2.09 0.22 -14.24
C ALA A 44 -3.58 0.32 -14.57
N LYS A 45 -4.05 -0.41 -15.60
CA LYS A 45 -5.48 -0.48 -15.95
C LYS A 45 -6.31 -1.15 -14.85
N ALA A 46 -5.81 -2.24 -14.26
CA ALA A 46 -6.48 -2.95 -13.18
C ALA A 46 -6.61 -2.10 -11.91
N ILE A 47 -5.56 -1.35 -11.55
CA ILE A 47 -5.58 -0.41 -10.41
C ILE A 47 -6.62 0.69 -10.64
N ARG A 48 -6.61 1.35 -11.80
CA ARG A 48 -7.60 2.40 -12.13
C ARG A 48 -9.03 1.88 -12.17
N ALA A 49 -9.23 0.62 -12.53
CA ALA A 49 -10.54 -0.02 -12.54
C ALA A 49 -10.95 -0.56 -11.16
N ASP A 50 -10.13 -0.37 -10.12
CA ASP A 50 -10.32 -0.89 -8.75
C ASP A 50 -10.52 -2.43 -8.73
N ARG A 51 -9.84 -3.13 -9.64
CA ARG A 51 -9.93 -4.58 -9.86
C ARG A 51 -8.55 -5.22 -9.84
N ILE A 52 -7.85 -5.08 -8.72
CA ILE A 52 -6.50 -5.62 -8.56
C ILE A 52 -6.58 -7.15 -8.40
N PRO A 53 -5.88 -7.93 -9.24
CA PRO A 53 -5.78 -9.37 -9.03
C PRO A 53 -4.79 -9.70 -7.90
N SER A 54 -4.92 -10.88 -7.30
CA SER A 54 -3.85 -11.42 -6.45
C SER A 54 -2.57 -11.58 -7.28
N MET A 55 -1.43 -11.12 -6.74
CA MET A 55 -0.15 -11.15 -7.46
C MET A 55 1.02 -11.31 -6.50
N ILE A 56 2.15 -11.78 -7.04
CA ILE A 56 3.44 -11.82 -6.35
C ILE A 56 4.33 -10.74 -6.95
N LEU A 57 4.83 -9.84 -6.11
CA LEU A 57 5.86 -8.86 -6.50
C LEU A 57 7.23 -9.49 -6.25
N TRP A 58 7.99 -9.75 -7.31
CA TRP A 58 9.31 -10.37 -7.23
C TRP A 58 10.40 -9.45 -7.78
N GLY A 59 11.55 -9.43 -7.10
CA GLY A 59 12.73 -8.67 -7.53
C GLY A 59 13.70 -8.40 -6.37
N PRO A 60 14.93 -7.93 -6.69
CA PRO A 60 15.95 -7.57 -5.70
C PRO A 60 15.47 -6.60 -4.60
N PRO A 61 16.15 -6.51 -3.45
CA PRO A 61 15.86 -5.47 -2.45
C PRO A 61 15.98 -4.06 -3.07
N GLY A 62 15.16 -3.12 -2.62
CA GLY A 62 15.18 -1.73 -3.13
C GLY A 62 14.47 -1.49 -4.47
N THR A 63 13.89 -2.51 -5.12
CA THR A 63 13.16 -2.36 -6.40
C THR A 63 11.77 -1.72 -6.30
N GLY A 64 11.33 -1.37 -5.09
CA GLY A 64 10.07 -0.67 -4.86
C GLY A 64 8.83 -1.56 -4.68
N LYS A 65 8.97 -2.85 -4.37
CA LYS A 65 7.84 -3.78 -4.15
C LYS A 65 6.85 -3.28 -3.07
N THR A 66 7.37 -3.01 -1.86
CA THR A 66 6.57 -2.49 -0.74
C THR A 66 5.98 -1.11 -1.06
N THR A 67 6.73 -0.27 -1.78
CA THR A 67 6.24 1.03 -2.26
C THR A 67 5.07 0.86 -3.23
N LEU A 68 5.20 -0.02 -4.23
CA LEU A 68 4.16 -0.30 -5.21
C LEU A 68 2.89 -0.79 -4.52
N ALA A 69 2.98 -1.71 -3.56
CA ALA A 69 1.83 -2.18 -2.81
C ALA A 69 1.09 -1.05 -2.06
N ARG A 70 1.84 -0.11 -1.46
CA ARG A 70 1.25 1.06 -0.78
C ARG A 70 0.61 2.04 -1.78
N VAL A 71 1.24 2.26 -2.92
CA VAL A 71 0.68 3.11 -3.99
C VAL A 71 -0.62 2.51 -4.54
N VAL A 72 -0.61 1.21 -4.83
CA VAL A 72 -1.79 0.45 -5.28
C VAL A 72 -2.94 0.60 -4.30
N ALA A 73 -2.65 0.49 -3.00
CA ALA A 73 -3.64 0.67 -1.96
C ALA A 73 -4.18 2.10 -1.85
N HIS A 74 -3.34 3.11 -2.07
CA HIS A 74 -3.76 4.51 -2.07
C HIS A 74 -4.63 4.86 -3.29
N GLU A 75 -4.39 4.21 -4.42
CA GLU A 75 -5.18 4.41 -5.65
C GLU A 75 -6.45 3.56 -5.72
N THR A 76 -6.71 2.71 -4.72
CA THR A 76 -7.89 1.85 -4.67
C THR A 76 -8.80 2.17 -3.48
N SER A 77 -10.06 1.75 -3.57
CA SER A 77 -11.06 2.02 -2.52
C SER A 77 -10.90 1.10 -1.30
N GLY A 78 -10.07 0.06 -1.45
CA GLY A 78 -9.87 -0.98 -0.46
C GLY A 78 -9.14 -0.52 0.79
N VAL A 79 -9.36 -1.24 1.89
CA VAL A 79 -8.54 -1.09 3.10
C VAL A 79 -7.22 -1.82 2.89
N PHE A 80 -6.10 -1.14 3.16
CA PHE A 80 -4.78 -1.75 3.13
C PHE A 80 -4.45 -2.41 4.47
N GLU A 81 -4.04 -3.66 4.43
CA GLU A 81 -3.56 -4.40 5.59
C GLU A 81 -2.16 -4.94 5.28
N PRO A 82 -1.08 -4.35 5.84
CA PRO A 82 0.25 -4.92 5.74
C PRO A 82 0.43 -6.07 6.74
N PHE A 83 1.14 -7.11 6.31
CA PHE A 83 1.50 -8.27 7.13
C PHE A 83 2.92 -8.69 6.79
N SER A 84 3.78 -8.90 7.79
CA SER A 84 5.13 -9.45 7.60
C SER A 84 5.07 -10.94 7.88
N ALA A 85 5.50 -11.76 6.92
CA ALA A 85 5.57 -13.21 7.09
C ALA A 85 6.65 -13.65 8.11
N VAL A 86 7.60 -12.77 8.43
CA VAL A 86 8.67 -13.01 9.40
C VAL A 86 8.25 -12.65 10.82
N LEU A 87 7.60 -11.49 10.98
CA LEU A 87 7.21 -10.98 12.30
C LEU A 87 5.86 -11.54 12.77
N GLY A 88 4.98 -11.88 11.84
CA GLY A 88 3.60 -12.28 12.10
C GLY A 88 3.35 -13.78 11.94
N GLY A 89 2.44 -14.31 12.76
CA GLY A 89 2.04 -15.72 12.73
C GLY A 89 0.64 -15.95 12.15
N VAL A 90 0.29 -17.23 11.96
CA VAL A 90 -1.06 -17.67 11.52
C VAL A 90 -2.21 -17.05 12.34
N PRO A 91 -2.13 -16.91 13.68
CA PRO A 91 -3.20 -16.31 14.46
C PRO A 91 -3.47 -14.84 14.11
N GLU A 92 -2.43 -14.07 13.80
CA GLU A 92 -2.56 -12.66 13.41
C GLU A 92 -3.16 -12.53 12.01
N LEU A 93 -2.67 -13.33 11.06
CA LEU A 93 -3.23 -13.39 9.71
C LEU A 93 -4.74 -13.73 9.74
N ARG A 94 -5.16 -14.68 10.57
CA ARG A 94 -6.58 -15.02 10.74
C ARG A 94 -7.42 -13.85 11.23
N LYS A 95 -6.88 -13.02 12.14
CA LYS A 95 -7.58 -11.80 12.62
C LYS A 95 -7.74 -10.78 11.50
N ILE A 96 -6.72 -10.60 10.66
CA ILE A 96 -6.78 -9.69 9.51
C ILE A 96 -7.85 -10.17 8.52
N ILE A 97 -7.87 -11.46 8.19
CA ILE A 97 -8.86 -12.06 7.29
C ILE A 97 -10.29 -11.87 7.85
N ALA A 98 -10.51 -12.16 9.14
CA ALA A 98 -11.83 -11.98 9.76
C ALA A 98 -12.33 -10.52 9.66
N LYS A 99 -11.44 -9.54 9.91
CA LYS A 99 -11.77 -8.11 9.74
C LYS A 99 -12.06 -7.76 8.28
N ALA A 100 -11.32 -8.34 7.34
CA ALA A 100 -11.54 -8.13 5.90
C ALA A 100 -12.91 -8.66 5.45
N GLU A 101 -13.31 -9.84 5.93
CA GLU A 101 -14.62 -10.43 5.66
C GLU A 101 -15.75 -9.59 6.23
N GLU A 102 -15.60 -9.11 7.47
CA GLU A 102 -16.57 -8.21 8.10
C GLU A 102 -16.75 -6.92 7.31
N ARG A 103 -15.64 -6.27 6.90
CA ARG A 103 -15.68 -5.04 6.08
C ARG A 103 -16.39 -5.26 4.75
N LYS A 104 -16.12 -6.39 4.10
CA LYS A 104 -16.77 -6.76 2.84
C LYS A 104 -18.27 -7.00 3.04
N LYS A 105 -18.67 -7.66 4.12
CA LYS A 105 -20.08 -7.98 4.41
C LYS A 105 -20.89 -6.74 4.80
N LEU A 106 -20.37 -5.90 5.70
CA LEU A 106 -21.09 -4.75 6.25
C LEU A 106 -21.03 -3.52 5.36
N TYR A 107 -19.86 -3.24 4.77
CA TYR A 107 -19.60 -1.97 4.08
C TYR A 107 -19.33 -2.14 2.58
N ARG A 108 -19.35 -3.39 2.07
CA ARG A 108 -18.93 -3.72 0.69
C ARG A 108 -17.55 -3.17 0.33
N ARG A 109 -16.68 -2.99 1.35
CA ARG A 109 -15.36 -2.40 1.17
C ARG A 109 -14.33 -3.52 1.01
N PRO A 110 -13.59 -3.58 -0.12
CA PRO A 110 -12.57 -4.60 -0.32
C PRO A 110 -11.38 -4.38 0.63
N THR A 111 -10.56 -5.41 0.81
CA THR A 111 -9.30 -5.32 1.57
C THR A 111 -8.16 -5.81 0.68
N VAL A 112 -7.09 -5.03 0.62
CA VAL A 112 -5.82 -5.40 -0.02
C VAL A 112 -4.87 -5.84 1.10
N LEU A 113 -4.68 -7.14 1.23
CA LEU A 113 -3.68 -7.71 2.13
C LEU A 113 -2.33 -7.74 1.42
N PHE A 114 -1.37 -6.98 1.94
CA PHE A 114 0.00 -7.03 1.47
C PHE A 114 0.84 -7.87 2.42
N VAL A 115 1.44 -8.94 1.90
CA VAL A 115 2.33 -9.80 2.65
C VAL A 115 3.76 -9.52 2.22
N ASP A 116 4.56 -8.93 3.11
CA ASP A 116 5.98 -8.69 2.88
C ASP A 116 6.82 -9.90 3.30
N GLU A 117 7.98 -10.05 2.68
CA GLU A 117 8.98 -11.06 3.01
C GLU A 117 8.47 -12.52 2.93
N ILE A 118 7.69 -12.85 1.90
CA ILE A 118 7.41 -14.26 1.56
C ILE A 118 8.69 -14.84 0.91
N HIS A 119 9.46 -15.62 1.66
CA HIS A 119 10.59 -16.42 1.14
C HIS A 119 10.27 -17.91 1.20
#